data_AF-H0R5J4-F1
#
_entry.id   AF-H0R5J4-F1
#
_cell.length_a   1.000
_cell.length_b   1.000
_cell.length_c   1.000
_cell.angle_alpha   90.00
_cell.angle_beta   90.00
_cell.angle_gamma   90.00
#
_symmetry.space_group_name_H-M   'P 1'
#
loop_
_entity.id
_entity.type
_entity.pdbx_description
1 polymer ?
#
loop_
_entity_poly.entity_id
_entity_poly.type
_entity_poly.pdbx_seq_one_letter_code
_entity_poly.pdbx_strand_id
1 'polypeptide(L)'
;MNSTTIALGTIGALLSVICWAFFFRGVAGIVRTIAQGQPAPGRAFPIVPRFKTMMKEFIAHTRMVKIRTVGIAHWLVMIGFLGGFVLFFEAYGQAIDPEFHWPIFGDTFGWHLWDELLGIGTVIGIVTLIVIRQLNHPRVPERLSRFSGSRFLPAYTIEGIVLVEGLGMIFVKAGKIATFHHSNVGSDFFTMQVAKLLPASPVMV
;
A
#
# COMPACT_ATOMS: atom_id res chain seq x y z
N MET A 1 -10.68 -21.01 13.37
CA MET A 1 -11.67 -19.91 13.26
C MET A 1 -12.48 -19.79 14.55
N ASN A 2 -12.68 -18.57 15.08
CA ASN A 2 -13.54 -18.34 16.25
C ASN A 2 -14.61 -17.28 15.93
N SER A 3 -15.61 -17.12 16.79
CA SER A 3 -16.71 -16.17 16.58
C SER A 3 -16.22 -14.73 16.40
N THR A 4 -15.12 -14.36 17.05
CA THR A 4 -14.52 -13.02 16.98
C THR A 4 -13.87 -12.76 15.63
N THR A 5 -13.07 -13.68 15.09
CA THR A 5 -12.44 -13.51 13.77
C THR A 5 -13.49 -13.45 12.68
N ILE A 6 -14.53 -14.29 12.74
CA ILE A 6 -15.66 -14.21 11.80
C ILE A 6 -16.35 -12.85 11.86
N ALA A 7 -16.60 -12.32 13.06
CA ALA A 7 -17.23 -11.00 13.22
C ALA A 7 -16.35 -9.88 12.64
N LEU A 8 -15.05 -9.87 12.95
CA LEU A 8 -14.11 -8.86 12.45
C LEU A 8 -13.94 -8.95 10.93
N GLY A 9 -13.75 -10.14 10.38
CA GLY A 9 -13.66 -10.37 8.94
C GLY A 9 -14.93 -9.97 8.21
N THR A 10 -16.11 -10.24 8.78
CA THR A 10 -17.40 -9.82 8.20
C THR A 10 -17.53 -8.29 8.20
N ILE A 11 -17.19 -7.62 9.31
CA ILE A 11 -17.19 -6.16 9.39
C ILE A 11 -16.23 -5.57 8.36
N GLY A 12 -15.00 -6.11 8.26
CA GLY A 12 -13.99 -5.69 7.29
C GLY A 12 -14.47 -5.87 5.85
N ALA A 13 -15.11 -6.99 5.52
CA ALA A 13 -15.66 -7.25 4.20
C ALA A 13 -16.81 -6.28 3.84
N LEU A 14 -17.74 -6.01 4.77
CA LEU A 14 -18.83 -5.07 4.54
C LEU A 14 -18.32 -3.64 4.34
N LEU A 15 -17.35 -3.21 5.16
CA LEU A 15 -16.70 -1.91 4.98
C LEU A 15 -15.96 -1.83 3.64
N SER A 16 -15.29 -2.90 3.22
CA SER A 16 -14.65 -2.98 1.92
C SER A 16 -15.63 -2.79 0.77
N VAL A 17 -16.81 -3.43 0.80
CA VAL A 17 -17.83 -3.26 -0.24
C VAL A 17 -18.23 -1.78 -0.38
N ILE A 18 -18.39 -1.07 0.74
CA ILE A 18 -18.68 0.36 0.75
C ILE A 18 -17.52 1.15 0.12
N CYS A 19 -16.27 0.83 0.50
CA CYS A 19 -15.08 1.45 -0.09
C CYS A 19 -14.99 1.24 -1.61
N TRP A 20 -15.26 0.04 -2.09
CA TRP A 20 -15.33 -0.27 -3.53
C TRP A 20 -16.43 0.52 -4.23
N ALA A 21 -17.60 0.66 -3.62
CA ALA A 21 -18.68 1.49 -4.17
C ALA A 21 -18.24 2.96 -4.33
N PHE A 22 -17.56 3.53 -3.33
CA PHE A 22 -17.00 4.88 -3.43
C PHE A 22 -15.90 4.98 -4.49
N PHE A 23 -15.02 3.97 -4.58
CA PHE A 23 -13.98 3.90 -5.60
C PHE A 23 -14.58 3.93 -7.01
N PHE A 24 -15.52 3.03 -7.31
CA PHE A 24 -16.15 2.97 -8.63
C PHE A 24 -16.97 4.22 -8.95
N ARG A 25 -17.62 4.82 -7.95
CA ARG A 25 -18.29 6.12 -8.11
C ARG A 25 -17.29 7.22 -8.50
N GLY A 26 -16.12 7.25 -7.86
CA GLY A 26 -15.03 8.17 -8.19
C GLY A 26 -14.51 7.97 -9.61
N VAL A 27 -14.23 6.73 -10.00
CA VAL A 27 -13.81 6.36 -11.36
C VAL A 27 -14.85 6.80 -12.39
N ALA A 28 -16.13 6.49 -12.16
CA ALA A 28 -17.21 6.91 -13.05
C ALA A 28 -17.30 8.44 -13.18
N GLY A 29 -17.06 9.18 -12.08
CA GLY A 29 -16.96 10.64 -12.11
C GLY A 29 -15.83 11.13 -13.00
N ILE A 30 -14.63 10.57 -12.87
CA ILE A 30 -13.47 10.92 -13.71
C ILE A 30 -13.78 10.64 -15.18
N VAL A 31 -14.32 9.46 -15.50
CA VAL A 31 -14.68 9.08 -16.87
C VAL A 31 -15.72 10.03 -17.45
N ARG A 32 -16.77 10.37 -16.69
CA ARG A 32 -17.80 11.33 -17.14
C ARG A 32 -17.23 12.71 -17.43
N THR A 33 -16.30 13.19 -16.60
CA THR A 33 -15.62 14.48 -16.80
C THR A 33 -14.76 14.45 -18.06
N ILE A 34 -13.97 13.39 -18.26
CA ILE A 34 -13.16 13.24 -19.47
C ILE A 34 -14.04 13.17 -20.72
N ALA A 35 -15.18 12.49 -20.64
CA ALA A 35 -16.13 12.34 -21.74
C ALA A 35 -16.82 13.64 -22.16
N GLN A 36 -16.75 14.71 -21.37
CA GLN A 36 -17.21 16.05 -21.78
C GLN A 36 -16.25 16.72 -22.79
N GLY A 37 -15.02 16.22 -22.90
CA GLY A 37 -14.03 16.76 -23.84
C GLY A 37 -14.33 16.40 -25.30
N GLN A 38 -13.71 17.13 -26.22
CA GLN A 38 -13.79 16.82 -27.65
C GLN A 38 -13.15 15.44 -27.95
N PRO A 39 -13.71 14.65 -28.88
CA PRO A 39 -13.08 13.43 -29.35
C PRO A 39 -11.67 13.70 -29.86
N ALA A 40 -10.74 12.80 -29.57
CA ALA A 40 -9.37 12.83 -30.09
C ALA A 40 -9.07 11.57 -30.92
N PRO A 41 -9.54 11.50 -32.18
CA PRO A 41 -9.36 10.34 -33.04
C PRO A 41 -7.87 10.01 -33.20
N GLY A 42 -7.53 8.72 -33.20
CA GLY A 42 -6.14 8.26 -33.36
C GLY A 42 -5.24 8.39 -32.13
N ARG A 43 -5.68 9.08 -31.05
CA ARG A 43 -4.87 9.28 -29.83
C ARG A 43 -4.42 7.98 -29.16
N ALA A 44 -5.18 6.89 -29.29
CA ALA A 44 -4.83 5.61 -28.68
C ALA A 44 -3.67 4.89 -29.39
N PHE A 45 -3.37 5.24 -30.64
CA PHE A 45 -2.41 4.52 -31.47
C PHE A 45 -1.01 5.18 -31.47
N PRO A 46 0.07 4.40 -31.72
CA PRO A 46 0.10 2.93 -31.69
C PRO A 46 0.02 2.42 -30.24
N ILE A 47 -0.87 1.45 -29.97
CA ILE A 47 -1.20 1.02 -28.59
C ILE A 47 0.01 0.37 -27.91
N VAL A 48 0.65 -0.60 -28.56
CA VAL A 48 1.72 -1.41 -27.94
C VAL A 48 2.95 -0.58 -27.56
N PRO A 49 3.53 0.27 -28.44
CA PRO A 49 4.69 1.09 -28.06
C PRO A 49 4.37 2.07 -26.92
N ARG A 50 3.17 2.65 -26.94
CA ARG A 50 2.74 3.61 -25.90
C ARG A 50 2.52 2.92 -24.56
N PHE A 51 1.88 1.75 -24.56
CA PHE A 51 1.68 0.96 -23.36
C PHE A 51 3.01 0.50 -22.77
N LYS A 52 3.95 0.03 -23.59
CA LYS A 52 5.31 -0.34 -23.14
C LYS A 52 6.04 0.83 -22.51
N THR A 53 5.98 2.01 -23.14
CA THR A 53 6.58 3.23 -22.58
C THR A 53 5.92 3.61 -21.26
N MET A 54 4.58 3.59 -21.19
CA MET A 54 3.84 3.86 -19.95
C MET A 54 4.25 2.90 -18.83
N MET A 55 4.34 1.60 -19.10
CA MET A 55 4.77 0.60 -18.13
C MET A 55 6.21 0.84 -17.65
N LYS A 56 7.13 1.16 -18.56
CA LYS A 56 8.51 1.50 -18.19
C LYS A 56 8.57 2.75 -17.31
N GLU A 57 7.87 3.81 -17.69
CA GLU A 57 7.86 5.07 -16.96
C GLU A 57 7.17 4.94 -15.59
N PHE A 58 6.11 4.15 -15.53
CA PHE A 58 5.35 3.87 -14.31
C PHE A 58 6.14 2.99 -13.34
N ILE A 59 6.50 1.76 -13.73
CA ILE A 59 7.15 0.80 -12.83
C ILE A 59 8.53 1.28 -12.41
N ALA A 60 9.35 1.74 -13.36
CA ALA A 60 10.72 2.16 -13.06
C ALA A 60 10.85 3.64 -12.66
N HIS A 61 9.74 4.38 -12.59
CA HIS A 61 9.70 5.79 -12.17
C HIS A 61 10.67 6.72 -12.93
N THR A 62 11.06 6.36 -14.17
CA THR A 62 12.15 7.03 -14.91
C THR A 62 11.94 8.52 -15.11
N ARG A 63 10.68 9.00 -15.09
CA ARG A 63 10.31 10.41 -15.24
C ARG A 63 10.06 11.15 -13.92
N MET A 64 9.89 10.43 -12.80
CA MET A 64 9.56 11.00 -11.49
C MET A 64 10.75 11.13 -10.54
N VAL A 65 11.86 10.42 -10.76
CA VAL A 65 13.08 10.52 -9.94
C VAL A 65 13.92 11.76 -10.31
N LYS A 66 13.32 12.95 -10.29
CA LYS A 66 14.06 14.22 -10.48
C LYS A 66 14.83 14.62 -9.23
N ILE A 67 14.21 14.42 -8.05
CA ILE A 67 14.85 14.57 -6.74
C ILE A 67 15.04 13.16 -6.20
N ARG A 68 16.29 12.67 -6.16
CA ARG A 68 16.58 11.25 -5.89
C ARG A 68 15.92 10.77 -4.59
N THR A 69 16.03 11.53 -3.50
CA THR A 69 15.44 11.15 -2.20
C THR A 69 13.92 11.00 -2.26
N VAL A 70 13.22 12.01 -2.81
CA VAL A 70 11.74 11.98 -2.91
C VAL A 70 11.29 10.91 -3.90
N GLY A 71 12.00 10.78 -5.04
CA GLY A 71 11.67 9.82 -6.08
C GLY A 71 11.82 8.38 -5.62
N ILE A 72 12.90 8.05 -4.90
CA ILE A 72 13.12 6.70 -4.33
C ILE A 72 12.08 6.42 -3.24
N ALA A 73 11.86 7.36 -2.31
CA ALA A 73 10.88 7.16 -1.24
C ALA A 73 9.45 6.97 -1.80
N HIS A 74 9.07 7.75 -2.81
CA HIS A 74 7.80 7.58 -3.51
C HIS A 74 7.72 6.26 -4.27
N TRP A 75 8.82 5.82 -4.89
CA TRP A 75 8.87 4.54 -5.60
C TRP A 75 8.65 3.36 -4.65
N LEU A 76 9.27 3.38 -3.46
CA LEU A 76 9.04 2.38 -2.43
C LEU A 76 7.56 2.29 -2.04
N VAL A 77 6.92 3.43 -1.79
CA VAL A 77 5.48 3.48 -1.50
C VAL A 77 4.66 2.93 -2.67
N MET A 78 4.95 3.35 -3.91
CA MET A 78 4.20 2.90 -5.09
C MET A 78 4.28 1.38 -5.30
N ILE A 79 5.48 0.80 -5.22
CA ILE A 79 5.67 -0.65 -5.32
C ILE A 79 5.03 -1.37 -4.14
N GLY A 80 5.08 -0.77 -2.95
CA GLY A 80 4.32 -1.18 -1.76
C GLY A 80 2.85 -1.41 -2.07
N PHE A 81 2.16 -0.39 -2.58
CA PHE A 81 0.74 -0.50 -2.94
C PHE A 81 0.50 -1.46 -4.10
N LEU A 82 1.26 -1.35 -5.19
CA LEU A 82 1.00 -2.13 -6.40
C LEU A 82 1.27 -3.62 -6.17
N GLY A 83 2.38 -3.93 -5.50
CA GLY A 83 2.77 -5.29 -5.13
C GLY A 83 1.97 -5.84 -3.95
N GLY A 84 1.64 -4.99 -2.98
CA GLY A 84 0.87 -5.32 -1.79
C GLY A 84 -0.62 -5.48 -2.07
N PHE A 85 -1.10 -5.05 -3.24
CA PHE A 85 -2.50 -5.27 -3.67
C PHE A 85 -2.92 -6.75 -3.62
N VAL A 86 -1.99 -7.67 -3.88
CA VAL A 86 -2.27 -9.12 -3.80
C VAL A 86 -2.28 -9.60 -2.35
N LEU A 87 -1.43 -9.04 -1.49
CA LEU A 87 -1.44 -9.28 -0.04
C LEU A 87 -2.72 -8.74 0.61
N PHE A 88 -3.24 -7.61 0.13
CA PHE A 88 -4.52 -7.06 0.57
C PHE A 88 -5.69 -8.02 0.31
N PHE A 89 -5.70 -8.71 -0.82
CA PHE A 89 -6.72 -9.74 -1.06
C PHE A 89 -6.51 -10.98 -0.22
N GLU A 90 -5.25 -11.36 0.06
CA GLU A 90 -4.94 -12.43 1.00
C GLU A 90 -5.46 -12.10 2.40
N ALA A 91 -5.33 -10.83 2.81
CA ALA A 91 -5.79 -10.32 4.10
C ALA A 91 -7.32 -10.46 4.28
N TYR A 92 -8.13 -10.49 3.21
CA TYR A 92 -9.56 -10.81 3.36
C TYR A 92 -9.79 -12.24 3.86
N GLY A 93 -8.99 -13.19 3.37
CA GLY A 93 -9.04 -14.55 3.86
C GLY A 93 -8.54 -14.61 5.30
N GLN A 94 -7.42 -13.94 5.58
CA GLN A 94 -6.79 -13.89 6.91
C GLN A 94 -7.70 -13.30 7.98
N ALA A 95 -8.48 -12.27 7.64
CA ALA A 95 -9.42 -11.65 8.57
C ALA A 95 -10.54 -12.60 9.03
N ILE A 96 -10.80 -13.69 8.30
CA ILE A 96 -11.81 -14.71 8.65
C ILE A 96 -11.13 -15.96 9.22
N ASP A 97 -10.11 -16.42 8.51
CA ASP A 97 -9.24 -17.55 8.84
C ASP A 97 -7.78 -17.09 8.94
N PRO A 98 -7.27 -16.80 10.15
CA PRO A 98 -5.93 -16.23 10.35
C PRO A 98 -4.75 -17.03 9.77
N GLU A 99 -4.93 -18.32 9.52
CA GLU A 99 -3.90 -19.15 8.90
C GLU A 99 -3.86 -18.98 7.37
N PHE A 100 -4.91 -18.41 6.78
CA PHE A 100 -5.08 -18.28 5.34
C PHE A 100 -3.85 -17.72 4.64
N HIS A 101 -3.57 -18.33 3.50
CA HIS A 101 -2.63 -17.85 2.53
C HIS A 101 -3.08 -18.32 1.14
N TRP A 102 -2.50 -17.75 0.08
CA TRP A 102 -2.78 -18.23 -1.27
C TRP A 102 -2.39 -19.71 -1.40
N PRO A 103 -3.27 -20.57 -1.98
CA PRO A 103 -3.07 -22.02 -1.95
C PRO A 103 -1.87 -22.50 -2.77
N ILE A 104 -1.43 -21.73 -3.78
CA ILE A 104 -0.38 -22.15 -4.72
C ILE A 104 1.01 -21.64 -4.29
N PHE A 105 1.09 -20.40 -3.79
CA PHE A 105 2.37 -19.73 -3.54
C PHE A 105 2.46 -19.01 -2.20
N GLY A 106 1.36 -18.95 -1.43
CA GLY A 106 1.25 -18.14 -0.22
C GLY A 106 2.15 -18.60 0.93
N ASP A 107 2.62 -19.84 0.91
CA ASP A 107 3.56 -20.38 1.90
C ASP A 107 4.98 -20.60 1.36
N THR A 108 5.32 -19.91 0.27
CA THR A 108 6.67 -20.02 -0.31
C THR A 108 7.61 -18.97 0.28
N PHE A 109 8.90 -19.32 0.40
CA PHE A 109 9.94 -18.38 0.84
C PHE A 109 9.91 -17.04 0.09
N GLY A 110 9.69 -17.09 -1.23
CA GLY A 110 9.64 -15.89 -2.08
C GLY A 110 8.45 -14.99 -1.76
N TRP A 111 7.28 -15.57 -1.44
CA TRP A 111 6.10 -14.82 -1.04
C TRP A 111 6.27 -14.17 0.32
N HIS A 112 6.79 -14.92 1.29
CA HIS A 112 7.11 -14.41 2.62
C HIS A 112 8.12 -13.25 2.53
N LEU A 113 9.18 -13.39 1.72
CA LEU A 113 10.17 -12.33 1.52
C LEU A 113 9.57 -11.11 0.79
N TRP A 114 8.64 -11.33 -0.14
CA TRP A 114 7.93 -10.25 -0.83
C TRP A 114 7.14 -9.38 0.14
N ASP A 115 6.30 -9.99 0.98
CA ASP A 115 5.54 -9.31 2.04
C ASP A 115 6.47 -8.52 2.97
N GLU A 116 7.57 -9.15 3.41
CA GLU A 116 8.58 -8.53 4.28
C GLU A 116 9.15 -7.23 3.68
N LEU A 117 9.62 -7.31 2.43
CA LEU A 117 10.28 -6.19 1.76
C LEU A 117 9.29 -5.08 1.42
N LEU A 118 8.05 -5.43 1.04
CA LEU A 118 7.02 -4.43 0.75
C LEU A 118 6.57 -3.70 2.01
N GLY A 119 6.32 -4.40 3.12
CA GLY A 119 5.94 -3.78 4.39
C GLY A 119 7.02 -2.80 4.87
N ILE A 120 8.27 -3.26 4.96
CA ILE A 120 9.41 -2.43 5.39
C ILE A 120 9.63 -1.27 4.42
N GLY A 121 9.66 -1.55 3.11
CA GLY A 121 9.90 -0.55 2.07
C GLY A 121 8.85 0.56 2.10
N THR A 122 7.58 0.20 2.25
CA THR A 122 6.46 1.16 2.29
C THR A 122 6.56 2.06 3.51
N VAL A 123 6.79 1.49 4.71
CA VAL A 123 6.96 2.28 5.94
C VAL A 123 8.16 3.22 5.85
N ILE A 124 9.31 2.74 5.37
CA ILE A 124 10.50 3.59 5.17
C ILE A 124 10.19 4.73 4.18
N GLY A 125 9.56 4.40 3.06
CA GLY A 125 9.19 5.36 2.01
C GLY A 125 8.27 6.46 2.56
N ILE A 126 7.18 6.09 3.21
CA ILE A 126 6.20 7.07 3.70
C ILE A 126 6.73 7.89 4.87
N VAL A 127 7.47 7.28 5.81
CA VAL A 127 8.09 8.03 6.92
C VAL A 127 9.07 9.06 6.36
N THR A 128 9.86 8.68 5.36
CA THR A 128 10.76 9.63 4.67
C THR A 128 9.98 10.79 4.05
N LEU A 129 8.87 10.53 3.35
CA LEU A 129 8.06 11.56 2.72
C LEU A 129 7.36 12.47 3.74
N ILE A 130 6.85 11.90 4.85
CA ILE A 130 6.28 12.65 5.98
C ILE A 130 7.34 13.59 6.57
N VAL A 131 8.53 13.08 6.88
CA VAL A 131 9.63 13.88 7.42
C VAL A 131 9.99 15.01 6.46
N ILE A 132 10.15 14.72 5.16
CA ILE A 132 10.44 15.73 4.14
C ILE A 132 9.32 16.78 4.11
N ARG A 133 8.04 16.42 4.22
CA ARG A 133 6.96 17.40 4.29
C ARG A 133 7.08 18.29 5.52
N GLN A 134 7.32 17.71 6.70
CA GLN A 134 7.42 18.51 7.93
C GLN A 134 8.59 19.49 7.86
N LEU A 135 9.75 19.05 7.36
CA LEU A 135 10.93 19.92 7.20
C LEU A 135 10.69 21.07 6.20
N ASN A 136 9.86 20.84 5.18
CA ASN A 136 9.52 21.82 4.14
C ASN A 136 8.16 22.47 4.36
N HIS A 137 7.55 22.40 5.55
CA HIS A 137 6.21 22.92 5.78
C HIS A 137 6.18 24.45 5.69
N PRO A 138 5.15 25.08 5.06
CA PRO A 138 5.06 26.55 4.93
C PRO A 138 4.65 27.26 6.24
N ARG A 139 4.89 26.65 7.40
CA ARG A 139 4.61 27.26 8.72
C ARG A 139 5.59 28.41 9.01
N VAL A 140 6.73 28.42 8.33
CA VAL A 140 7.77 29.45 8.44
C VAL A 140 7.74 30.28 7.15
N PRO A 141 7.16 31.50 7.17
CA PRO A 141 6.95 32.31 5.97
C PRO A 141 8.23 32.70 5.22
N GLU A 142 9.34 32.83 5.94
CA GLU A 142 10.67 33.14 5.40
C GLU A 142 11.23 32.03 4.50
N ARG A 143 10.70 30.80 4.61
CA ARG A 143 11.11 29.65 3.80
C ARG A 143 10.15 29.50 2.62
N LEU A 144 10.66 29.71 1.40
CA LEU A 144 9.94 29.35 0.18
C LEU A 144 9.66 27.84 0.18
N SER A 145 8.41 27.47 0.48
CA SER A 145 7.96 26.09 0.52
C SER A 145 7.17 25.74 -0.73
N ARG A 146 7.48 24.58 -1.33
CA ARG A 146 6.67 24.00 -2.42
C ARG A 146 5.24 23.61 -2.01
N PHE A 147 4.96 23.57 -0.71
CA PHE A 147 3.67 23.19 -0.16
C PHE A 147 2.79 24.40 0.19
N SER A 148 3.27 25.63 -0.06
CA SER A 148 2.46 26.84 0.05
C SER A 148 1.21 26.73 -0.84
N GLY A 149 0.03 27.01 -0.27
CA GLY A 149 -1.26 26.90 -0.97
C GLY A 149 -1.82 25.47 -1.09
N SER A 150 -1.15 24.45 -0.53
CA SER A 150 -1.68 23.08 -0.54
C SER A 150 -2.81 22.86 0.47
N ARG A 151 -3.74 21.95 0.17
CA ARG A 151 -4.76 21.48 1.13
C ARG A 151 -4.14 20.43 2.05
N PHE A 152 -3.82 20.83 3.27
CA PHE A 152 -3.11 19.96 4.23
C PHE A 152 -3.93 18.78 4.75
N LEU A 153 -5.24 18.94 4.97
CA LEU A 153 -6.05 17.86 5.51
C LEU A 153 -6.04 16.61 4.59
N PRO A 154 -6.39 16.70 3.28
CA PRO A 154 -6.25 15.56 2.38
C PRO A 154 -4.83 15.00 2.29
N ALA A 155 -3.81 15.86 2.33
CA ALA A 155 -2.42 15.43 2.26
C ALA A 155 -2.04 14.55 3.47
N TYR A 156 -2.38 14.99 4.68
CA TYR A 156 -2.13 14.23 5.90
C TYR A 156 -3.00 12.98 6.01
N THR A 157 -4.24 13.02 5.50
CA THR A 157 -5.09 11.83 5.44
C THR A 157 -4.45 10.73 4.59
N ILE A 158 -3.95 11.07 3.39
CA ILE A 158 -3.27 10.08 2.55
C ILE A 158 -1.97 9.60 3.19
N GLU A 159 -1.18 10.48 3.81
CA GLU A 159 0.03 10.06 4.53
C GLU A 159 -0.27 9.07 5.67
N GLY A 160 -1.34 9.32 6.43
CA GLY A 160 -1.81 8.41 7.46
C GLY A 160 -2.26 7.07 6.90
N ILE A 161 -3.06 7.07 5.83
CA ILE A 161 -3.53 5.84 5.17
C ILE A 161 -2.36 4.98 4.71
N VAL A 162 -1.36 5.59 4.06
CA VAL A 162 -0.17 4.88 3.56
C VAL A 162 0.66 4.32 4.72
N LEU A 163 0.83 5.07 5.80
CA LEU A 163 1.55 4.58 6.97
C LEU A 163 0.83 3.40 7.63
N VAL A 164 -0.51 3.50 7.77
CA VAL A 164 -1.32 2.41 8.32
C VAL A 164 -1.29 1.17 7.43
N GLU A 165 -1.28 1.34 6.11
CA GLU A 165 -1.18 0.24 5.16
C GLU A 165 0.17 -0.49 5.27
N GLY A 166 1.28 0.25 5.28
CA GLY A 166 2.62 -0.33 5.46
C GLY A 166 2.79 -1.02 6.80
N LEU A 167 2.29 -0.41 7.88
CA LEU A 167 2.27 -1.03 9.21
C LEU A 167 1.34 -2.25 9.24
N GLY A 168 0.22 -2.22 8.52
CA GLY A 168 -0.73 -3.32 8.39
C GLY A 168 -0.06 -4.57 7.83
N MET A 169 0.68 -4.45 6.73
CA MET A 169 1.47 -5.57 6.18
C MET A 169 2.40 -6.18 7.23
N ILE A 170 3.18 -5.34 7.92
CA ILE A 170 4.13 -5.78 8.96
C ILE A 170 3.39 -6.46 10.12
N PHE A 171 2.31 -5.87 10.63
CA PHE A 171 1.61 -6.36 11.82
C PHE A 171 0.78 -7.60 11.55
N VAL A 172 0.13 -7.71 10.39
CA VAL A 172 -0.59 -8.94 10.00
C VAL A 172 0.38 -10.10 9.90
N LYS A 173 1.50 -9.92 9.19
CA LYS A 173 2.54 -10.95 9.09
C LYS A 173 3.16 -11.29 10.45
N ALA A 174 3.54 -10.29 11.25
CA ALA A 174 4.11 -10.51 12.58
C ALA A 174 3.10 -11.17 13.54
N GLY A 175 1.82 -10.81 13.47
CA GLY A 175 0.74 -11.43 14.25
C GLY A 175 0.55 -12.89 13.89
N LYS A 176 0.66 -13.22 12.60
CA LYS A 176 0.62 -14.61 12.11
C LYS A 176 1.81 -15.41 12.62
N ILE A 177 3.02 -14.85 12.55
CA ILE A 177 4.24 -15.48 13.13
C ILE A 177 4.10 -15.67 14.65
N ALA A 178 3.58 -14.67 15.37
CA ALA A 178 3.39 -14.75 16.82
C ALA A 178 2.36 -15.82 17.21
N THR A 179 1.35 -16.04 16.38
CA THR A 179 0.24 -16.98 16.63
C THR A 179 0.59 -18.41 16.26
N PHE A 180 1.23 -18.62 15.11
CA PHE A 180 1.46 -19.95 14.54
C PHE A 180 2.91 -20.41 14.61
N HIS A 181 3.83 -19.53 15.04
CA HIS A 181 5.25 -19.85 15.25
C HIS A 181 6.01 -20.35 14.01
N HIS A 182 5.44 -20.17 12.82
CA HIS A 182 6.10 -20.45 11.55
C HIS A 182 6.84 -19.19 11.07
N SER A 183 8.16 -19.26 10.99
CA SER A 183 9.00 -18.19 10.44
C SER A 183 10.30 -18.73 9.88
N ASN A 184 10.89 -17.97 8.96
CA ASN A 184 12.18 -18.24 8.36
C ASN A 184 13.05 -16.98 8.47
N VAL A 185 14.27 -17.15 8.99
CA VAL A 185 15.21 -16.02 9.22
C VAL A 185 15.59 -15.26 7.95
N GLY A 186 15.50 -15.90 6.77
CA GLY A 186 15.83 -15.27 5.49
C GLY A 186 14.67 -14.48 4.89
N SER A 187 13.42 -14.91 5.08
CA SER A 187 12.24 -14.22 4.52
C SER A 187 11.55 -13.30 5.52
N ASP A 188 11.73 -13.51 6.83
CA ASP A 188 10.93 -12.88 7.89
C ASP A 188 11.81 -12.17 8.93
N PHE A 189 13.01 -11.75 8.52
CA PHE A 189 14.08 -11.28 9.41
C PHE A 189 13.67 -10.14 10.35
N PHE A 190 12.74 -9.27 9.95
CA PHE A 190 12.24 -8.16 10.73
C PHE A 190 10.91 -8.51 11.42
N THR A 191 9.93 -9.06 10.70
CA THR A 191 8.61 -9.40 11.26
C THR A 191 8.70 -10.48 12.33
N MET A 192 9.67 -11.40 12.29
CA MET A 192 9.90 -12.35 13.38
C MET A 192 10.37 -11.68 14.69
N GLN A 193 11.02 -10.52 14.60
CA GLN A 193 11.43 -9.76 15.79
C GLN A 193 10.23 -8.99 16.35
N VAL A 194 9.43 -8.40 15.46
CA VAL A 194 8.17 -7.74 15.83
C VAL A 194 7.21 -8.74 16.49
N ALA A 195 7.13 -9.97 15.97
CA ALA A 195 6.28 -11.03 16.50
C ALA A 195 6.56 -11.36 17.98
N LYS A 196 7.80 -11.22 18.44
CA LYS A 196 8.17 -11.43 19.86
C LYS A 196 7.52 -10.42 20.82
N LEU A 197 7.06 -9.29 20.29
CA LEU A 197 6.41 -8.23 21.05
C LEU A 197 4.88 -8.34 21.01
N LEU A 198 4.34 -9.24 20.19
CA LEU A 198 2.90 -9.41 20.00
C LEU A 198 2.39 -10.61 20.80
N PRO A 199 1.14 -10.56 21.30
CA PRO A 199 0.52 -11.73 21.89
C PRO A 199 0.24 -12.78 20.82
N ALA A 200 0.41 -14.06 21.16
CA ALA A 200 -0.03 -15.17 20.33
C ALA A 200 -1.56 -15.21 20.33
N SER A 201 -2.17 -14.58 19.32
CA SER A 201 -3.62 -14.41 19.23
C SER A 201 -4.06 -14.34 17.78
N PRO A 202 -4.93 -15.26 17.32
CA PRO A 202 -5.51 -15.21 15.99
C PRO A 202 -6.35 -13.95 15.71
N VAL A 203 -6.66 -13.15 16.73
CA VAL A 203 -7.40 -11.87 16.60
C VAL A 203 -6.46 -10.72 16.20
N MET A 204 -5.14 -10.90 16.27
CA MET A 204 -4.14 -9.92 15.84
C MET A 204 -3.83 -9.97 14.34
N VAL A 205 -4.37 -10.99 13.65
CA VAL A 205 -4.26 -11.20 12.20
C VAL A 205 -5.52 -10.68 11.54
#